data_AF-A0A0D7BGN8-F1
#
_entry.id   AF-A0A0D7BGN8-F1
#
_cell.length_a   1.000
_cell.length_b   1.000
_cell.length_c   1.000
_cell.angle_alpha   90.00
_cell.angle_beta   90.00
_cell.angle_gamma   90.00
#
_symmetry.space_group_name_H-M   'P 1'
#
loop_
_entity.id
_entity.type
_entity.pdbx_description
1 polymer ?
#
loop_
_entity_poly.entity_id
_entity_poly.type
_entity_poly.pdbx_seq_one_letter_code
_entity_poly.pdbx_strand_id
1 'polypeptide(L)'
;MSSCICGQCIDDWYSPRMRRALIYAGQDIVVAKTIDILKYLPQNSPPIEDNLAFMGLSQIFAVFYSMLQSDTKSTPPSAQLLHDTLHSKDQAKPIKKFFELGGSAGLAVKVFLDVAKEQSVVGEPPHAASFEVAHKADASYLALPVCNNDYDFELAKMKLGLENHYSRSEELDEVGNIDGHIPTTFDRSGEEMLAEAARG
;
A
#
# COMPACT_ATOMS: atom_id res chain seq x y z
N MET A 1 -12.36 16.38 17.66
CA MET A 1 -13.04 15.22 17.04
C MET A 1 -13.59 15.68 15.70
N SER A 2 -12.98 15.25 14.60
CA SER A 2 -13.47 15.49 13.25
C SER A 2 -14.69 14.60 13.01
N SER A 3 -15.89 15.15 13.17
CA SER A 3 -17.12 14.46 12.79
C SER A 3 -17.25 14.44 11.27
N CYS A 4 -17.69 13.32 10.70
CA CYS A 4 -18.02 13.22 9.28
C CYS A 4 -19.10 14.25 8.88
N ILE A 5 -18.77 15.19 8.00
CA ILE A 5 -19.72 16.25 7.58
C ILE A 5 -20.58 15.86 6.36
N CYS A 6 -20.16 14.86 5.60
CA CYS A 6 -20.87 14.44 4.38
C CYS A 6 -21.97 13.40 4.65
N GLY A 7 -22.10 12.91 5.90
CA GLY A 7 -23.11 11.91 6.29
C GLY A 7 -22.91 10.51 5.68
N GLN A 8 -21.76 10.26 5.02
CA GLN A 8 -21.49 9.00 4.30
C GLN A 8 -20.20 8.29 4.72
N CYS A 9 -19.59 8.73 5.82
CA CYS A 9 -18.44 8.05 6.41
C CYS A 9 -18.92 6.88 7.25
N ILE A 10 -18.16 5.80 7.20
CA ILE A 10 -18.32 4.66 8.10
C ILE A 10 -17.29 4.83 9.21
N ASP A 11 -17.69 4.61 10.46
CA ASP A 11 -16.86 4.76 11.68
C ASP A 11 -16.15 6.12 11.84
N ASP A 12 -16.75 7.17 11.28
CA ASP A 12 -16.27 8.57 11.28
C ASP A 12 -14.97 8.84 10.53
N TRP A 13 -14.38 7.86 9.84
CA TRP A 13 -13.11 8.04 9.10
C TRP A 13 -13.18 7.53 7.65
N TYR A 14 -14.00 6.52 7.38
CA TYR A 14 -14.00 5.83 6.10
C TYR A 14 -14.95 6.51 5.12
N SER A 15 -14.58 7.70 4.65
CA SER A 15 -15.34 8.53 3.70
C SER A 15 -15.37 7.94 2.28
N PRO A 16 -16.33 8.32 1.42
CA PRO A 16 -16.37 7.86 0.03
C PRO A 16 -15.08 8.09 -0.76
N ARG A 17 -14.41 9.24 -0.56
CA ARG A 17 -13.14 9.55 -1.23
C ARG A 17 -11.98 8.76 -0.66
N MET A 18 -11.91 8.57 0.66
CA MET A 18 -10.94 7.66 1.30
C MET A 18 -11.07 6.22 0.74
N ARG A 19 -12.30 5.70 0.60
CA ARG A 19 -12.55 4.38 0.00
C ARG A 19 -11.94 4.28 -1.40
N ARG A 20 -12.22 5.29 -2.24
CA ARG A 20 -11.74 5.32 -3.63
C ARG A 20 -10.22 5.45 -3.70
N ALA A 21 -9.61 6.24 -2.82
CA ALA A 21 -8.16 6.36 -2.70
C ALA A 21 -7.48 5.03 -2.37
N LEU A 22 -8.00 4.28 -1.39
CA LEU A 22 -7.48 2.95 -1.06
C LEU A 22 -7.63 1.95 -2.22
N ILE A 23 -8.70 2.04 -3.01
CA ILE A 23 -8.88 1.21 -4.21
C ILE A 23 -7.80 1.52 -5.24
N TYR A 24 -7.50 2.79 -5.52
CA TYR A 24 -6.42 3.13 -6.46
C TYR A 24 -5.04 2.69 -5.95
N ALA A 25 -4.77 2.87 -4.64
CA ALA A 25 -3.56 2.33 -4.03
C ALA A 25 -3.44 0.82 -4.22
N GLY A 26 -4.55 0.08 -4.01
CA GLY A 26 -4.59 -1.35 -4.27
C GLY A 26 -4.36 -1.73 -5.72
N GLN A 27 -4.91 -0.96 -6.66
CA GLN A 27 -4.66 -1.15 -8.08
C GLN A 27 -3.17 -0.99 -8.40
N ASP A 28 -2.50 0.01 -7.84
CA ASP A 28 -1.07 0.23 -8.11
C ASP A 28 -0.17 -0.81 -7.45
N ILE A 29 -0.50 -1.22 -6.22
CA ILE A 29 0.21 -2.29 -5.51
C ILE A 29 0.07 -3.63 -6.24
N VAL A 30 -1.16 -4.03 -6.59
CA VAL A 30 -1.45 -5.38 -7.06
C VAL A 30 -1.31 -5.52 -8.58
N VAL A 31 -1.77 -4.52 -9.34
CA VAL A 31 -1.86 -4.58 -10.80
C VAL A 31 -0.64 -3.91 -11.44
N ALA A 32 -0.35 -2.66 -11.07
CA ALA A 32 0.72 -1.90 -11.71
C ALA A 32 2.11 -2.33 -11.23
N LYS A 33 2.21 -2.89 -10.01
CA LYS A 33 3.47 -3.27 -9.35
C LYS A 33 4.51 -2.14 -9.37
N THR A 34 4.03 -0.90 -9.33
CA THR A 34 4.85 0.32 -9.44
C THR A 34 5.55 0.67 -8.12
N ILE A 35 5.23 -0.04 -7.06
CA ILE A 35 5.70 0.23 -5.70
C ILE A 35 6.73 -0.82 -5.34
N ASP A 36 7.87 -0.37 -4.84
CA ASP A 36 8.85 -1.25 -4.25
C ASP A 36 8.32 -1.81 -2.92
N ILE A 37 7.51 -2.87 -3.02
CA ILE A 37 6.92 -3.53 -1.86
C ILE A 37 7.96 -4.32 -1.05
N LEU A 38 9.18 -4.49 -1.56
CA LEU A 38 10.27 -5.15 -0.85
C LEU A 38 10.67 -4.37 0.39
N LYS A 39 10.51 -3.03 0.38
CA LYS A 39 10.72 -2.17 1.55
C LYS A 39 9.84 -2.55 2.75
N TYR A 40 8.74 -3.25 2.50
CA TYR A 40 7.77 -3.70 3.51
C TYR A 40 7.90 -5.17 3.91
N LEU A 41 8.87 -5.92 3.37
CA LEU A 41 9.14 -7.26 3.85
C LEU A 41 9.70 -7.23 5.28
N PRO A 42 9.37 -8.23 6.12
CA PRO A 42 10.00 -8.37 7.43
C PRO A 42 11.53 -8.43 7.30
N GLN A 43 12.28 -7.82 8.24
CA GLN A 43 13.74 -7.71 8.18
C GLN A 43 14.47 -9.06 8.02
N ASN A 44 13.88 -10.13 8.52
CA ASN A 44 14.44 -11.49 8.45
C ASN A 44 14.08 -12.23 7.15
N SER A 45 13.61 -11.50 6.13
CA SER A 45 13.22 -12.10 4.85
C SER A 45 14.45 -12.49 4.03
N PRO A 46 14.49 -13.71 3.47
CA PRO A 46 15.60 -14.14 2.62
C PRO A 46 15.64 -13.33 1.30
N PRO A 47 16.75 -13.42 0.54
CA PRO A 47 16.86 -12.82 -0.80
C PRO A 47 15.71 -13.21 -1.74
N ILE A 48 15.43 -12.35 -2.72
CA ILE A 48 14.19 -12.30 -3.50
C ILE A 48 13.93 -13.54 -4.36
N GLU A 49 14.99 -14.20 -4.83
CA GLU A 49 14.92 -15.22 -5.90
C GLU A 49 14.02 -16.43 -5.56
N ASP A 50 13.77 -16.70 -4.27
CA ASP A 50 12.85 -17.74 -3.79
C ASP A 50 11.92 -17.25 -2.67
N ASN A 51 11.60 -15.95 -2.66
CA ASN A 51 10.97 -15.35 -1.49
C ASN A 51 9.45 -15.65 -1.43
N LEU A 52 9.11 -16.82 -0.88
CA LEU A 52 7.74 -17.21 -0.52
C LEU A 52 7.03 -16.15 0.34
N ALA A 53 7.74 -15.33 1.11
CA ALA A 53 7.16 -14.25 1.89
C ALA A 53 6.72 -13.07 1.01
N PHE A 54 7.46 -12.75 -0.05
CA PHE A 54 7.03 -11.79 -1.07
C PHE A 54 5.78 -12.25 -1.80
N MET A 55 5.73 -13.53 -2.19
CA MET A 55 4.52 -14.12 -2.75
C MET A 55 3.36 -14.08 -1.75
N GLY A 56 3.62 -14.35 -0.47
CA GLY A 56 2.63 -14.26 0.61
C GLY A 56 2.06 -12.85 0.77
N LEU A 57 2.94 -11.85 0.84
CA LEU A 57 2.56 -10.44 0.91
C LEU A 57 1.72 -10.01 -0.31
N SER A 58 2.13 -10.41 -1.51
CA SER A 58 1.39 -10.13 -2.75
C SER A 58 -0.02 -10.75 -2.73
N GLN A 59 -0.16 -11.97 -2.22
CA GLN A 59 -1.47 -12.63 -2.07
C GLN A 59 -2.33 -11.92 -1.01
N ILE A 60 -1.74 -11.50 0.10
CA ILE A 60 -2.44 -10.71 1.12
C ILE A 60 -2.96 -9.39 0.53
N PHE A 61 -2.14 -8.70 -0.27
CA PHE A 61 -2.57 -7.49 -0.97
C PHE A 61 -3.71 -7.74 -1.95
N ALA A 62 -3.67 -8.84 -2.70
CA ALA A 62 -4.76 -9.20 -3.61
C ALA A 62 -6.08 -9.48 -2.85
N VAL A 63 -6.01 -10.15 -1.70
CA VAL A 63 -7.18 -10.40 -0.84
C VAL A 63 -7.72 -9.08 -0.29
N PHE A 64 -6.87 -8.22 0.26
CA PHE A 64 -7.29 -6.93 0.79
C PHE A 64 -7.87 -6.01 -0.28
N TYR A 65 -7.27 -5.98 -1.47
CA TYR A 65 -7.81 -5.25 -2.62
C TYR A 65 -9.20 -5.76 -3.02
N SER A 66 -9.41 -7.08 -3.03
CA SER A 66 -10.73 -7.67 -3.29
C SER A 66 -11.75 -7.28 -2.21
N MET A 67 -11.32 -7.13 -0.96
CA MET A 67 -12.18 -6.63 0.14
C MET A 67 -12.53 -5.14 -0.03
N LEU A 68 -11.61 -4.33 -0.56
CA LEU A 68 -11.88 -2.92 -0.88
C LEU A 68 -12.85 -2.77 -2.06
N GLN A 69 -12.80 -3.69 -3.02
CA GLN A 69 -13.68 -3.70 -4.19
C GLN A 69 -15.07 -4.27 -3.89
N SER A 70 -15.20 -5.15 -2.91
CA SER A 70 -16.53 -5.61 -2.48
C SER A 70 -17.23 -4.42 -1.82
N ASP A 71 -18.41 -4.04 -2.34
CA ASP A 71 -19.19 -2.84 -1.96
C ASP A 71 -19.71 -2.94 -0.52
N THR A 72 -18.80 -2.95 0.45
CA THR A 72 -19.07 -3.04 1.88
C THR A 72 -19.38 -1.64 2.42
N LYS A 73 -20.55 -1.12 2.00
CA LYS A 73 -21.08 0.16 2.49
C LYS A 73 -21.30 0.20 4.00
N SER A 74 -21.16 -0.92 4.70
CA SER A 74 -21.47 -1.06 6.12
C SER A 74 -20.25 -1.22 7.03
N THR A 75 -19.06 -1.58 6.52
CA THR A 75 -17.94 -1.95 7.40
C THR A 75 -16.60 -1.64 6.73
N PRO A 76 -15.71 -0.84 7.35
CA PRO A 76 -14.38 -0.62 6.81
C PRO A 76 -13.56 -1.91 6.86
N PRO A 77 -12.70 -2.18 5.87
CA PRO A 77 -11.83 -3.33 5.92
C PRO A 77 -10.79 -3.12 7.03
N SER A 78 -10.69 -4.09 7.93
CA SER A 78 -9.79 -4.05 9.09
C SER A 78 -8.72 -5.12 9.02
N ALA A 79 -7.64 -4.94 9.79
CA ALA A 79 -6.60 -5.96 9.91
C ALA A 79 -7.16 -7.28 10.46
N GLN A 80 -8.12 -7.22 11.39
CA GLN A 80 -8.81 -8.40 11.93
C GLN A 80 -9.64 -9.12 10.86
N LEU A 81 -10.46 -8.38 10.09
CA LEU A 81 -11.26 -8.97 9.03
C LEU A 81 -10.38 -9.61 7.94
N LEU A 82 -9.26 -8.95 7.59
CA LEU A 82 -8.28 -9.49 6.65
C LEU A 82 -7.64 -10.77 7.22
N HIS A 83 -7.19 -10.75 8.48
CA HIS A 83 -6.65 -11.90 9.16
C HIS A 83 -7.63 -13.08 9.16
N ASP A 84 -8.88 -12.87 9.58
CA ASP A 84 -9.91 -13.91 9.62
C ASP A 84 -10.19 -14.47 8.23
N THR A 85 -10.23 -13.61 7.20
CA THR A 85 -10.38 -14.02 5.80
C THR A 85 -9.22 -14.91 5.34
N LEU A 86 -7.98 -14.56 5.70
CA LEU A 86 -6.79 -15.32 5.36
C LEU A 86 -6.71 -16.65 6.12
N HIS A 87 -7.26 -16.73 7.34
CA HIS A 87 -7.30 -17.95 8.16
C HIS A 87 -8.47 -18.89 7.84
N SER A 88 -9.56 -18.39 7.25
CA SER A 88 -10.73 -19.19 6.85
C SER A 88 -10.48 -20.14 5.67
N LYS A 89 -9.36 -19.96 4.96
CA LYS A 89 -8.93 -20.78 3.83
C LYS A 89 -7.74 -21.62 4.25
N ASP A 90 -7.60 -22.84 3.73
CA ASP A 90 -6.35 -23.59 3.80
C ASP A 90 -5.23 -22.67 3.30
N GLN A 91 -4.44 -22.15 4.25
CA GLN A 91 -3.54 -21.04 3.97
C GLN A 91 -2.53 -21.49 2.92
N ALA A 92 -2.49 -20.75 1.80
CA ALA A 92 -1.47 -20.97 0.80
C ALA A 92 -0.09 -20.86 1.49
N LYS A 93 0.79 -21.82 1.20
CA LYS A 93 2.16 -21.88 1.76
C LYS A 93 2.89 -20.52 1.78
N PRO A 94 2.77 -19.65 0.75
CA PRO A 94 3.36 -18.31 0.76
C PRO A 94 2.86 -17.40 1.90
N ILE A 95 1.54 -17.35 2.15
CA ILE A 95 0.94 -16.50 3.19
C ILE A 95 1.43 -16.93 4.58
N LYS A 96 1.44 -18.24 4.83
CA LYS A 96 1.99 -18.79 6.07
C LYS A 96 3.44 -18.37 6.27
N LYS A 97 4.26 -18.45 5.21
CA LYS A 97 5.68 -18.08 5.28
C LYS A 97 5.88 -16.60 5.60
N PHE A 98 5.04 -15.71 5.06
CA PHE A 98 5.07 -14.29 5.39
C PHE A 98 4.82 -14.04 6.89
N PHE A 99 3.81 -14.70 7.48
CA PHE A 99 3.54 -14.59 8.91
C PHE A 99 4.64 -15.21 9.79
N GLU A 100 5.22 -16.34 9.40
CA GLU A 100 6.34 -16.99 10.10
C GLU A 100 7.57 -16.08 10.22
N LEU A 101 7.76 -15.14 9.29
CA LEU A 101 8.88 -14.18 9.30
C LEU A 101 8.57 -12.89 10.06
N GLY A 102 7.42 -12.80 10.73
CA GLY A 102 6.99 -11.63 11.50
C GLY A 102 6.13 -10.64 10.70
N GLY A 103 5.69 -11.00 9.50
CA GLY A 103 4.66 -10.26 8.79
C GLY A 103 3.32 -10.27 9.55
N SER A 104 2.43 -9.33 9.25
CA SER A 104 1.09 -9.29 9.83
C SER A 104 0.06 -8.72 8.86
N ALA A 105 -1.23 -9.02 9.08
CA ALA A 105 -2.32 -8.39 8.34
C ALA A 105 -2.34 -6.88 8.56
N GLY A 106 -2.04 -6.42 9.79
CA GLY A 106 -1.92 -5.00 10.12
C GLY A 106 -0.84 -4.29 9.31
N LEU A 107 0.33 -4.92 9.10
CA LEU A 107 1.37 -4.40 8.21
C LEU A 107 0.84 -4.22 6.79
N ALA A 108 0.13 -5.21 6.24
CA ALA A 108 -0.41 -5.11 4.89
C ALA A 108 -1.43 -3.97 4.73
N VAL A 109 -2.34 -3.80 5.70
CA VAL A 109 -3.30 -2.68 5.71
C VAL A 109 -2.57 -1.34 5.83
N LYS A 110 -1.54 -1.25 6.69
CA LYS A 110 -0.72 -0.06 6.84
C LYS A 110 -0.04 0.34 5.52
N VAL A 111 0.51 -0.63 4.78
CA VAL A 111 1.11 -0.37 3.46
C VAL A 111 0.11 0.26 2.50
N PHE A 112 -1.14 -0.22 2.45
CA PHE A 112 -2.17 0.38 1.61
C PHE A 112 -2.46 1.83 2.00
N LEU A 113 -2.51 2.14 3.30
CA LEU A 113 -2.70 3.50 3.80
C LEU A 113 -1.51 4.41 3.46
N ASP A 114 -0.29 3.91 3.65
CA ASP A 114 0.94 4.66 3.36
C ASP A 114 1.06 4.92 1.86
N VAL A 115 0.80 3.94 1.01
CA VAL A 115 0.76 4.10 -0.45
C VAL A 115 -0.34 5.06 -0.87
N ALA A 116 -1.56 4.89 -0.33
CA ALA A 116 -2.66 5.80 -0.64
C ALA A 116 -2.32 7.23 -0.23
N LYS A 117 -1.59 7.43 0.87
CA LYS A 117 -1.06 8.73 1.31
C LYS A 117 0.07 9.25 0.43
N GLU A 118 0.98 8.40 -0.05
CA GLU A 118 2.04 8.80 -0.97
C GLU A 118 1.44 9.24 -2.33
N GLN A 119 0.40 8.56 -2.80
CA GLN A 119 -0.28 8.84 -4.07
C GLN A 119 -1.28 9.99 -3.98
N SER A 120 -2.03 10.04 -2.87
CA SER A 120 -2.87 11.17 -2.52
C SER A 120 -1.93 12.21 -1.95
N VAL A 121 -1.34 13.04 -2.80
CA VAL A 121 -0.37 14.12 -2.50
C VAL A 121 -0.95 15.21 -1.55
N VAL A 122 -1.75 14.81 -0.56
CA VAL A 122 -2.68 15.60 0.21
C VAL A 122 -2.40 15.38 1.69
N GLY A 123 -1.54 16.24 2.20
CA GLY A 123 -1.44 16.59 3.61
C GLY A 123 -1.39 18.12 3.83
N GLU A 124 -1.19 18.91 2.78
CA GLU A 124 -1.15 20.38 2.85
C GLU A 124 -1.93 21.03 1.69
N PRO A 125 -2.81 22.01 1.96
CA PRO A 125 -3.32 22.91 0.91
C PRO A 125 -2.14 23.64 0.24
N PRO A 126 -2.10 23.81 -1.10
CA PRO A 126 -3.17 23.60 -2.08
C PRO A 126 -3.19 22.22 -2.78
N HIS A 127 -2.51 21.20 -2.26
CA HIS A 127 -2.11 20.02 -3.04
C HIS A 127 -3.16 18.90 -3.14
N ALA A 128 -4.32 19.02 -2.47
CA ALA A 128 -5.54 18.25 -2.81
C ALA A 128 -5.82 18.26 -4.33
N ALA A 129 -5.44 19.35 -4.99
CA ALA A 129 -5.59 19.53 -6.42
C ALA A 129 -4.82 18.51 -7.28
N SER A 130 -3.69 17.92 -6.86
CA SER A 130 -2.88 17.06 -7.76
C SER A 130 -3.42 15.63 -7.89
N PHE A 131 -3.92 15.03 -6.81
CA PHE A 131 -4.65 13.76 -6.89
C PHE A 131 -5.96 13.95 -7.67
N GLU A 132 -6.67 15.04 -7.38
CA GLU A 132 -7.83 15.42 -8.19
C GLU A 132 -7.42 15.71 -9.64
N VAL A 133 -6.22 16.22 -9.95
CA VAL A 133 -5.74 16.41 -11.33
C VAL A 133 -5.44 15.08 -12.01
N ALA A 134 -4.77 14.15 -11.34
CA ALA A 134 -4.49 12.81 -11.88
C ALA A 134 -5.80 12.05 -12.19
N HIS A 135 -6.83 12.28 -11.38
CA HIS A 135 -8.13 11.63 -11.51
C HIS A 135 -9.25 12.57 -11.97
N LYS A 136 -8.92 13.76 -12.51
CA LYS A 136 -9.90 14.77 -12.97
C LYS A 136 -10.72 14.28 -14.15
N ALA A 137 -10.22 13.26 -14.85
CA ALA A 137 -10.94 12.57 -15.91
C ALA A 137 -11.96 11.54 -15.38
N ASP A 138 -11.87 11.12 -14.11
CA ASP A 138 -12.83 10.20 -13.51
C ASP A 138 -14.02 10.97 -12.93
N ALA A 139 -15.03 11.19 -13.78
CA ALA A 139 -16.27 11.86 -13.40
C ALA A 139 -16.97 11.19 -12.21
N SER A 140 -16.79 9.87 -12.01
CA SER A 140 -17.40 9.15 -10.88
C SER A 140 -16.75 9.52 -9.55
N TYR A 141 -15.43 9.79 -9.56
CA TYR A 141 -14.70 10.25 -8.39
C TYR A 141 -15.05 11.71 -8.05
N LEU A 142 -15.13 12.59 -9.05
CA LEU A 142 -15.53 14.00 -8.84
C LEU A 142 -16.96 14.16 -8.31
N ALA A 143 -17.83 13.19 -8.56
CA ALA A 143 -19.19 13.17 -8.04
C ALA A 143 -19.29 12.75 -6.56
N LEU A 144 -18.19 12.26 -5.94
CA LEU A 144 -18.19 11.88 -4.53
C LEU A 144 -18.24 13.12 -3.63
N PRO A 145 -19.06 13.08 -2.55
CA PRO A 145 -19.15 14.21 -1.63
C PRO A 145 -17.81 14.44 -0.94
N VAL A 146 -17.51 15.71 -0.67
CA VAL A 146 -16.34 16.13 0.10
C VAL A 146 -16.64 15.99 1.59
N CYS A 147 -15.71 15.43 2.35
CA CYS A 147 -15.80 15.21 3.78
C CYS A 147 -14.54 15.79 4.47
N ASN A 148 -14.64 16.23 5.73
CA ASN A 148 -13.50 16.78 6.48
C ASN A 148 -12.38 15.78 6.77
N ASN A 149 -12.71 14.48 6.72
CA ASN A 149 -11.81 13.36 6.97
C ASN A 149 -11.35 12.69 5.66
N ASP A 150 -11.67 13.28 4.51
CA ASP A 150 -11.07 12.83 3.26
C ASP A 150 -9.55 12.91 3.40
N TYR A 151 -8.86 11.80 3.14
CA TYR A 151 -7.40 11.71 3.23
C TYR A 151 -6.80 11.89 4.63
N ASP A 152 -7.60 11.81 5.70
CA ASP A 152 -7.07 11.74 7.07
C ASP A 152 -6.54 10.32 7.37
N PHE A 153 -5.39 9.99 6.76
CA PHE A 153 -4.77 8.68 6.86
C PHE A 153 -4.24 8.37 8.26
N GLU A 154 -3.92 9.38 9.06
CA GLU A 154 -3.53 9.18 10.45
C GLU A 154 -4.74 8.81 11.31
N LEU A 155 -5.88 9.48 11.14
CA LEU A 155 -7.15 9.04 11.75
C LEU A 155 -7.52 7.61 11.32
N ALA A 156 -7.32 7.26 10.05
CA ALA A 156 -7.55 5.90 9.57
C ALA A 156 -6.66 4.88 10.29
N LYS A 157 -5.35 5.14 10.43
CA LYS A 157 -4.42 4.29 11.20
C LYS A 157 -4.86 4.16 12.65
N MET A 158 -5.29 5.26 13.29
CA MET A 158 -5.83 5.27 14.66
C MET A 158 -7.00 4.32 14.81
N LYS A 159 -8.01 4.49 13.94
CA LYS A 159 -9.26 3.75 13.97
C LYS A 159 -9.06 2.26 13.67
N LEU A 160 -7.99 1.92 12.94
CA LEU A 160 -7.59 0.56 12.63
C LEU A 160 -6.61 -0.03 13.64
N GLY A 161 -6.19 0.72 14.67
CA GLY A 161 -5.24 0.26 15.69
C GLY A 161 -3.81 0.05 15.16
N LEU A 162 -3.40 0.80 14.13
CA LEU A 162 -2.12 0.63 13.43
C LEU A 162 -1.00 1.54 13.97
N GLU A 163 -1.25 2.35 14.99
CA GLU A 163 -0.35 3.43 15.44
C GLU A 163 0.95 2.94 16.10
N ASN A 164 0.91 1.76 16.73
CA ASN A 164 2.05 1.21 17.48
C ASN A 164 2.87 0.19 16.68
N HIS A 165 2.53 -0.03 15.41
CA HIS A 165 3.19 -1.02 14.58
C HIS A 165 4.16 -0.32 13.64
N TYR A 166 5.45 -0.36 14.00
CA TYR A 166 6.59 0.00 13.14
C TYR A 166 6.87 1.52 12.97
N SER A 167 7.62 2.11 13.91
CA SER A 167 8.42 3.32 13.67
C SER A 167 9.72 2.91 12.96
N ARG A 168 9.69 2.77 11.63
CA ARG A 168 10.89 2.51 10.81
C ARG A 168 11.48 3.80 10.20
N SER A 169 10.78 4.92 10.27
CA SER A 169 11.16 6.14 9.57
C SER A 169 12.29 6.94 10.24
N GLU A 170 12.61 6.70 11.52
CA GLU A 170 13.64 7.52 12.19
C GLU A 170 15.06 6.95 12.09
N GLU A 171 15.25 5.68 11.72
CA GLU A 171 16.60 5.08 11.62
C GLU A 171 17.19 5.02 10.20
N LEU A 172 16.40 5.23 9.14
CA LEU A 172 16.90 5.18 7.76
C LEU A 172 17.39 6.53 7.21
N ASP A 173 17.05 7.64 7.87
CA ASP A 173 17.53 8.98 7.47
C ASP A 173 18.85 9.38 8.16
N GLU A 174 19.34 8.62 9.16
CA GLU A 174 20.62 8.90 9.83
C GLU A 174 21.82 8.08 9.29
N VAL A 175 21.58 7.09 8.43
CA VAL A 175 22.65 6.27 7.84
C VAL A 175 23.05 6.80 6.46
N GLY A 176 23.92 7.82 6.46
CA GLY A 176 24.92 7.93 5.40
C GLY A 176 24.81 9.12 4.45
N ASN A 177 25.16 10.31 4.94
CA ASN A 177 25.94 11.24 4.14
C ASN A 177 27.35 10.61 3.93
N ILE A 178 27.46 9.69 2.97
CA ILE A 178 28.73 9.12 2.53
C ILE A 178 29.12 9.86 1.24
N ASP A 179 30.03 10.82 1.37
CA ASP A 179 30.80 11.35 0.24
C ASP A 179 31.58 10.20 -0.39
N GLY A 180 30.98 9.55 -1.38
CA GLY A 180 31.54 8.37 -2.05
C GLY A 180 31.30 8.47 -3.55
N HIS A 181 32.37 8.78 -4.28
CA HIS A 181 32.47 8.74 -5.74
C HIS A 181 31.60 7.65 -6.39
N ILE A 182 30.66 8.09 -7.24
CA ILE A 182 29.98 7.20 -8.20
C ILE A 182 30.95 6.97 -9.37
N PRO A 183 31.40 5.74 -9.64
CA PRO A 183 32.14 5.44 -10.87
C PRO A 183 31.15 5.47 -12.04
N THR A 184 31.25 6.49 -12.90
CA THR A 184 30.51 6.56 -14.16
C THR A 184 31.15 5.64 -15.19
N THR A 185 30.83 4.34 -15.16
CA THR A 185 30.99 3.46 -16.32
C THR A 185 29.92 2.38 -16.29
N PHE A 186 28.74 2.69 -16.85
CA PHE A 186 27.81 1.67 -17.31
C PHE A 186 27.20 2.14 -18.62
N ASP A 187 27.97 1.94 -19.68
CA ASP A 187 27.55 2.10 -21.07
C ASP A 187 27.60 0.72 -21.72
N ARG A 188 26.54 -0.07 -21.53
CA ARG A 188 26.20 -1.22 -22.39
C ARG A 188 24.70 -1.25 -22.55
N SER A 189 24.25 -0.96 -23.76
CA SER A 189 22.86 -1.05 -24.19
C SER A 189 22.36 -2.49 -24.03
N GLY A 190 21.14 -2.63 -23.50
CA GLY A 190 20.47 -3.92 -23.28
C GLY A 190 20.12 -4.71 -24.56
N GLU A 191 20.59 -4.29 -25.74
CA GLU A 191 20.35 -5.00 -27.00
C GLU A 191 21.36 -6.14 -27.25
N GLU A 192 22.53 -6.14 -26.62
CA GLU A 192 23.52 -7.22 -26.83
C GLU A 192 23.21 -8.50 -26.04
N MET A 193 22.53 -8.42 -24.89
CA MET A 193 22.24 -9.61 -24.07
C MET A 193 21.20 -10.55 -24.69
N LEU A 194 20.33 -10.06 -25.59
CA LEU A 194 19.33 -10.90 -26.27
C LEU A 194 19.91 -11.69 -27.44
N ALA A 195 21.08 -11.30 -27.97
CA ALA A 195 21.72 -12.02 -29.08
C ALA A 195 22.49 -13.27 -28.63
N GLU A 196 22.88 -13.35 -27.35
CA GLU A 196 23.74 -14.43 -26.83
C GLU A 196 22.94 -15.63 -26.28
N ALA A 197 21.66 -15.43 -25.96
CA ALA A 197 20.76 -16.52 -25.54
C ALA A 197 20.20 -17.37 -26.70
N ALA A 198 20.44 -16.99 -27.95
CA ALA A 198 19.93 -17.68 -29.14
C ALA A 198 20.96 -18.62 -29.82
N ARG A 199 22.14 -18.85 -29.20
CA ARG A 199 23.21 -19.69 -29.78
C ARG A 199 23.73 -20.81 -28.86
N GLY A 200 23.01 -21.16 -27.80
CA GLY A 200 23.35 -22.28 -26.91
C GLY A 200 22.17 -23.23 -26.75
#